data_AF-A0AB35ANU1-F1
#
_entry.id   AF-A0AB35ANU1-F1
#
_cell.length_a   1.000
_cell.length_b   1.000
_cell.length_c   1.000
_cell.angle_alpha   90.00
_cell.angle_beta   90.00
_cell.angle_gamma   90.00
#
_symmetry.space_group_name_H-M   'P 1'
#
loop_
_entity.id
_entity.type
_entity.pdbx_description
1 polymer ?
#
loop_
_entity_poly.entity_id
_entity_poly.type
_entity_poly.pdbx_seq_one_letter_code
_entity_poly.pdbx_strand_id
1 'polypeptide(L)' 'MKLWDSRESRVIDTHLNTDLPGWHQREHPDLGRTNGSATLPLGYREPTGNGVLCIQIVNAGPYLLDTNETAAQALSA' A
#
# COMPACT_ATOMS: atom_id res chain seq x y z
N MET A 1 1.53 6.60 -1.51
CA MET A 1 0.75 5.60 -2.28
C MET A 1 -0.14 6.32 -3.28
N LYS A 2 -0.29 5.80 -4.50
CA LYS A 2 -1.10 6.45 -5.55
C LYS A 2 -2.03 5.44 -6.22
N LEU A 3 -3.31 5.75 -6.31
CA LEU A 3 -4.28 4.99 -7.06
C LEU A 3 -4.52 5.66 -8.42
N TRP A 4 -4.39 4.88 -9.49
CA TRP A 4 -4.83 5.25 -10.82
C TRP A 4 -6.15 4.56 -11.06
N ASP A 5 -7.23 5.29 -11.30
CA ASP A 5 -8.56 4.73 -11.51
C ASP A 5 -9.17 5.32 -12.77
N SER A 6 -9.09 4.56 -13.86
CA SER A 6 -9.53 4.95 -15.20
C SER A 6 -8.93 6.29 -15.68
N ARG A 7 -9.64 7.41 -15.46
CA ARG A 7 -9.27 8.74 -15.93
C ARG A 7 -8.64 9.62 -14.85
N GLU A 8 -8.62 9.16 -13.60
CA GLU A 8 -8.11 9.95 -12.48
C GLU A 8 -6.95 9.25 -11.78
N SER A 9 -6.05 10.06 -11.25
CA SER A 9 -4.96 9.63 -10.38
C SER A 9 -5.11 10.34 -9.04
N ARG A 10 -5.24 9.60 -7.95
CA ARG A 10 -5.36 10.16 -6.60
C ARG A 10 -4.29 9.64 -5.66
N VAL A 11 -3.83 10.52 -4.78
CA VAL A 11 -3.01 10.11 -3.63
C VAL A 11 -3.92 9.44 -2.61
N ILE A 12 -3.47 8.33 -2.04
CA ILE A 12 -4.17 7.66 -0.94
C ILE A 12 -3.30 7.76 0.31
N ASP A 13 -3.71 8.63 1.22
CA ASP A 13 -3.06 8.93 2.50
C ASP A 13 -4.04 8.87 3.68
N THR A 14 -5.26 8.33 3.48
CA THR A 14 -6.29 8.24 4.53
C THR A 14 -5.79 7.52 5.80
N HIS A 15 -4.97 6.48 5.63
CA HIS A 15 -4.32 5.76 6.74
C HIS A 15 -3.31 6.61 7.52
N LEU A 16 -2.83 7.72 6.95
CA LEU A 16 -1.97 8.70 7.61
C LEU A 16 -2.77 9.80 8.29
N ASN A 17 -4.11 9.83 8.17
CA ASN A 17 -4.94 10.92 8.71
C ASN A 17 -6.09 10.40 9.59
N THR A 18 -6.45 9.12 9.49
CA THR A 18 -7.60 8.54 10.19
C THR A 18 -7.26 7.18 10.78
N ASP A 19 -7.82 6.88 11.95
CA ASP A 19 -7.73 5.56 12.55
C ASP A 19 -8.59 4.57 11.76
N LEU A 20 -7.95 3.52 11.24
CA LEU A 20 -8.58 2.53 10.37
C LEU A 20 -8.38 1.12 10.95
N PRO A 21 -9.31 0.18 10.70
CA PRO A 21 -9.19 -1.19 11.20
C PRO A 21 -7.88 -1.85 10.76
N GLY A 22 -7.14 -2.38 11.74
CA GLY A 22 -5.89 -3.08 11.52
C GLY A 22 -4.66 -2.19 11.32
N TRP A 23 -4.83 -0.87 11.37
CA TRP A 23 -3.72 0.08 11.44
C TRP A 23 -3.39 0.38 12.90
N HIS A 24 -2.11 0.46 13.23
CA HIS A 24 -1.66 0.94 14.52
C HIS A 24 -1.86 2.45 14.63
N GLN A 25 -1.98 2.92 15.88
CA GLN A 25 -2.05 4.33 16.17
C GLN A 25 -0.80 5.05 15.65
N ARG A 26 -0.99 6.27 15.15
CA ARG A 26 0.08 7.02 14.49
C ARG A 26 1.18 7.42 15.47
N GLU A 27 2.34 6.81 15.32
CA GLU A 27 3.56 7.18 16.03
C GLU A 27 4.35 8.27 15.28
N HIS A 28 4.20 8.35 13.95
CA HIS A 28 4.88 9.32 13.09
C HIS A 28 3.97 9.71 11.91
N PRO A 29 3.96 10.99 11.46
CA PRO A 29 3.08 11.47 10.38
C PRO A 29 3.18 10.66 9.08
N ASP A 30 4.36 10.16 8.76
CA ASP A 30 4.63 9.41 7.52
C ASP A 30 4.65 7.87 7.69
N LEU A 31 4.30 7.36 8.88
CA LEU A 31 4.44 5.93 9.20
C LEU A 31 3.10 5.33 9.62
N GLY A 32 2.48 4.58 8.71
CA GLY A 32 1.29 3.76 8.99
C GLY A 32 1.67 2.30 9.14
N ARG A 33 1.89 1.83 10.38
CA ARG A 33 2.14 0.41 10.64
C ARG A 33 0.82 -0.35 10.67
N THR A 34 0.81 -1.56 10.12
CA THR A 34 -0.34 -2.47 10.18
C THR A 34 -0.09 -3.55 11.23
N ASN A 35 -1.16 -4.13 11.77
CA ASN A 35 -1.09 -5.28 12.66
C ASN A 35 -1.06 -6.62 11.91
N GLY A 36 -0.76 -6.59 10.61
CA GLY A 36 -0.80 -7.75 9.70
C GLY A 36 -2.12 -7.95 8.95
N SER A 37 -3.21 -7.26 9.33
CA SER A 37 -4.48 -7.32 8.60
C SER A 37 -5.20 -5.98 8.65
N ALA A 38 -4.90 -5.11 7.66
CA ALA A 38 -5.36 -3.74 7.63
C ALA A 38 -6.28 -3.45 6.46
N THR A 39 -7.32 -2.65 6.70
CA THR A 39 -8.26 -2.21 5.66
C THR A 39 -7.92 -0.80 5.20
N LEU A 40 -7.79 -0.60 3.89
CA LEU A 40 -7.54 0.70 3.29
C LEU A 40 -8.70 1.09 2.37
N PRO A 41 -9.59 2.00 2.78
CA PRO A 41 -10.66 2.46 1.92
C PRO A 41 -10.08 3.25 0.76
N LEU A 42 -10.35 2.77 -0.46
CA LEU A 42 -9.94 3.48 -1.67
C LEU A 42 -10.93 4.58 -2.04
N GLY A 43 -12.12 4.63 -1.43
CA GLY A 43 -13.20 5.55 -1.77
C GLY A 43 -14.01 5.06 -2.98
N TYR A 44 -14.80 5.97 -3.58
CA TYR A 44 -15.56 5.63 -4.78
C TYR A 44 -14.63 5.16 -5.90
N ARG A 45 -15.06 4.11 -6.61
CA ARG A 45 -14.44 3.57 -7.81
C ARG A 45 -15.52 3.35 -8.84
N GLU A 46 -15.21 3.63 -10.10
CA GLU A 46 -16.14 3.35 -11.20
C GLU A 46 -16.37 1.82 -11.25
N PRO A 47 -17.63 1.33 -11.20
CA PRO A 47 -17.92 -0.10 -11.07
C PRO A 47 -17.32 -0.99 -12.17
N THR A 48 -17.08 -0.45 -13.35
CA THR A 48 -16.45 -1.13 -14.50
C THR A 48 -15.07 -0.57 -14.84
N GLY A 49 -14.55 0.33 -14.00
CA GLY A 49 -13.27 1.00 -14.21
C GLY A 49 -12.07 0.11 -13.85
N ASN A 50 -11.09 0.06 -14.74
CA ASN A 50 -9.79 -0.51 -14.43
C ASN A 50 -9.03 0.44 -13.52
N GLY A 51 -8.42 -0.11 -12.47
CA GLY A 51 -7.60 0.67 -11.56
C GLY A 51 -6.35 -0.09 -11.13
N VAL A 52 -5.27 0.67 -10.94
CA VAL A 52 -3.98 0.17 -10.51
C VAL A 52 -3.59 0.89 -9.23
N LEU A 53 -3.30 0.11 -8.19
CA LEU A 53 -2.72 0.62 -6.97
C LEU A 53 -1.20 0.54 -7.03
N CYS A 54 -0.53 1.68 -6.95
CA CYS A 54 0.92 1.76 -6.94
C CYS A 54 1.46 1.95 -5.52
N ILE A 55 2.32 1.02 -5.11
CA ILE A 55 3.08 1.04 -3.86
C ILE A 55 4.56 1.07 -4.23
N GLN A 56 5.30 2.04 -3.69
CA GLN A 56 6.74 2.15 -3.88
C GLN A 56 7.44 1.68 -2.59
N ILE A 57 8.31 0.70 -2.73
CA ILE A 57 9.19 0.26 -1.64
C ILE A 57 10.45 1.13 -1.71
N VAL A 58 10.59 2.08 -0.77
CA VAL A 58 11.74 3.00 -0.71
C VAL A 58 12.92 2.40 0.05
N ASN A 59 12.65 1.46 0.95
CA ASN A 59 13.64 0.69 1.68
C ASN A 59 13.03 -0.69 1.94
N ALA A 60 13.58 -1.73 1.33
CA ALA A 60 13.32 -3.07 1.83
C ALA A 60 14.03 -3.12 3.19
N GLY A 61 13.31 -3.31 4.29
CA GLY A 61 13.92 -3.49 5.61
C GLY A 61 14.92 -4.66 5.62
N PRO A 62 15.35 -5.16 6.80
CA PRO A 62 16.27 -6.30 6.88
C PRO A 62 15.58 -7.63 6.51
N TYR A 63 14.70 -7.63 5.51
CA TYR A 63 14.23 -8.83 4.83
C TYR A 63 15.47 -9.48 4.23
N LEU A 64 15.97 -10.50 4.92
CA LEU A 64 17.02 -11.34 4.40
C LEU A 64 16.53 -11.83 3.04
N LEU A 65 17.27 -11.50 1.98
CA LEU A 65 17.14 -12.21 0.72
C LEU A 65 17.41 -13.66 1.07
N ASP A 66 16.38 -14.50 0.99
CA ASP A 66 16.63 -15.92 0.87
C ASP A 66 17.44 -16.05 -0.42
N THR A 67 18.70 -16.47 -0.32
CA THR A 67 19.73 -16.31 -1.37
C THR A 67 19.40 -17.02 -2.69
N ASN A 68 18.25 -17.68 -2.77
CA ASN A 68 17.73 -18.39 -3.92
C ASN A 68 16.62 -17.65 -4.70
N GLU A 69 16.11 -16.50 -4.22
CA GLU A 69 15.09 -15.74 -4.96
C GLU A 69 15.59 -14.35 -5.34
N THR A 70 15.76 -14.13 -6.65
CA THR A 70 16.01 -12.80 -7.19
C THR A 70 14.74 -11.95 -7.13
N ALA A 71 14.89 -10.63 -6.99
CA ALA A 71 13.77 -9.68 -6.87
C ALA A 71 12.74 -9.76 -8.02
N ALA A 72 13.12 -10.29 -9.18
CA ALA A 72 12.21 -10.56 -10.29
C ALA A 72 11.22 -11.71 -10.02
N GLN A 73 11.60 -12.70 -9.21
CA GLN A 73 10.77 -13.87 -8.87
C GLN A 73 9.70 -13.53 -7.83
N ALA A 74 10.04 -12.66 -6.86
CA ALA A 74 9.09 -12.19 -5.84
C ALA A 74 7.94 -11.33 -6.40
N LEU A 75 8.10 -10.75 -7.60
CA LEU A 75 7.07 -9.94 -8.25
C LEU A 75 6.09 -10.77 -9.11
N SER A 76 6.37 -12.06 -9.30
CA SER A 76 5.58 -12.97 -10.17
C SER A 76 4.74 -14.01 -9.43
N ALA A 77 4.70 -13.97 -8.08
CA ALA A 77 3.97 -14.91 -7.24
C ALA A 77 2.65 -14.33 -6.71
#